data_AF-A0A7S2AMD8-F1
#
_entry.id   AF-A0A7S2AMD8-F1
#
_cell.length_a   1.000
_cell.length_b   1.000
_cell.length_c   1.000
_cell.angle_alpha   90.00
_cell.angle_beta   90.00
_cell.angle_gamma   90.00
#
_symmetry.space_group_name_H-M   'P 1'
#
loop_
_entity.id
_entity.type
_entity.pdbx_description
1 polymer ?
#
loop_
_entity_poly.entity_id
_entity_poly.type
_entity_poly.pdbx_seq_one_letter_code
_entity_poly.pdbx_strand_id
1 'polypeptide(L)'
;ACDVTFDHWVDTQITRASSCTAEGTQLWPDCGEKGLFASLYVYQLQNFLQYFPADQFSVIPFDVYVNDATAAINHLANVTGALWDGMDITATDVNTQSGVVSRLSSSSEEESVSAETAKKISDFFEPYNGMLYELLRDESIHIVGRDDEKNRPAPKECQLPGNSV
;
A
#
# COMPACT_ATOMS: atom_id res chain seq x y z
N ALA A 1 -19.69 1.62 -32.06
CA ALA A 1 -18.67 1.51 -31.00
C ALA A 1 -19.42 1.25 -29.70
N CYS A 2 -19.02 0.26 -28.91
CA CYS A 2 -19.57 0.12 -27.56
C CYS A 2 -18.78 1.08 -26.67
N ASP A 3 -19.42 2.12 -26.16
CA ASP A 3 -18.82 2.97 -25.13
C ASP A 3 -18.62 2.13 -23.87
N VAL A 4 -17.36 1.81 -23.57
CA VAL A 4 -16.98 1.14 -22.33
C VAL A 4 -16.91 2.23 -21.26
N THR A 5 -17.88 2.23 -20.33
CA THR A 5 -17.85 3.10 -19.16
C THR A 5 -16.88 2.56 -18.12
N PHE A 6 -16.42 3.41 -17.21
CA PHE A 6 -15.60 2.99 -16.07
C PHE A 6 -16.32 1.94 -15.21
N ASP A 7 -17.62 2.12 -14.96
CA ASP A 7 -18.46 1.16 -14.23
C ASP A 7 -18.45 -0.22 -14.90
N HIS A 8 -18.62 -0.28 -16.22
CA HIS A 8 -18.56 -1.53 -16.96
C HIS A 8 -17.17 -2.18 -16.88
N TRP A 9 -16.11 -1.36 -16.92
CA TRP A 9 -14.75 -1.85 -16.73
C TRP A 9 -14.55 -2.46 -15.34
N VAL A 10 -15.05 -1.82 -14.27
CA VAL A 10 -14.98 -2.34 -12.88
C VAL A 10 -15.71 -3.68 -12.76
N ASP A 11 -16.95 -3.76 -13.26
CA ASP A 11 -17.74 -5.01 -13.22
C ASP A 11 -17.01 -6.14 -13.96
N THR A 12 -16.37 -5.83 -15.09
CA THR A 12 -15.56 -6.79 -15.85
C THR A 12 -14.34 -7.26 -15.04
N GLN A 13 -13.63 -6.35 -14.37
CA GLN A 13 -12.47 -6.74 -13.56
C GLN A 13 -12.87 -7.59 -12.35
N ILE A 14 -13.96 -7.25 -11.66
CA ILE A 14 -14.45 -8.02 -10.49
C ILE A 14 -14.96 -9.40 -10.92
N THR A 15 -15.67 -9.49 -12.04
CA THR A 15 -16.13 -10.77 -12.59
C THR A 15 -14.95 -11.67 -12.92
N ARG A 16 -13.94 -11.11 -13.60
CA ARG A 16 -12.69 -11.82 -13.90
C ARG A 16 -12.00 -12.32 -12.63
N ALA A 17 -11.87 -11.46 -11.61
CA ALA A 17 -11.28 -11.83 -10.34
C ALA A 17 -12.02 -13.00 -9.68
N SER A 18 -13.35 -12.95 -9.68
CA SER A 18 -14.19 -14.01 -9.12
C SER A 18 -13.99 -15.35 -9.83
N SER A 19 -13.91 -15.33 -11.17
CA SER A 19 -13.62 -16.55 -11.96
C SER A 19 -12.24 -17.12 -11.64
N CYS A 20 -11.20 -16.28 -11.57
CA CYS A 20 -9.85 -16.73 -11.23
C CYS A 20 -9.79 -17.38 -9.83
N THR A 21 -10.43 -16.77 -8.83
CA THR A 21 -10.51 -17.34 -7.48
C THR A 21 -11.25 -18.68 -7.49
N ALA A 22 -12.35 -18.80 -8.25
CA ALA A 22 -13.10 -20.04 -8.37
C ALA A 22 -12.29 -21.17 -9.05
N GLU A 23 -11.36 -20.81 -9.94
CA GLU A 23 -10.42 -21.71 -10.60
C GLU A 23 -9.18 -22.02 -9.74
N GLY A 24 -9.07 -21.45 -8.54
CA GLY A 24 -7.92 -21.63 -7.64
C GLY A 24 -6.66 -20.87 -8.09
N THR A 25 -6.81 -19.87 -8.96
CA THR A 25 -5.72 -19.06 -9.48
C THR A 25 -5.46 -17.85 -8.59
N GLN A 26 -4.19 -17.54 -8.32
CA GLN A 26 -3.83 -16.33 -7.58
C GLN A 26 -4.17 -15.07 -8.41
N LEU A 27 -4.72 -14.05 -7.77
CA LEU A 27 -5.19 -12.88 -8.51
C LEU A 27 -4.07 -12.05 -9.15
N TRP A 28 -2.88 -12.03 -8.56
CA TRP A 28 -1.72 -11.40 -9.14
C TRP A 28 -0.50 -12.32 -8.97
N PRO A 29 0.34 -12.51 -10.01
CA PRO A 29 0.21 -11.95 -11.36
C PRO A 29 -0.71 -12.78 -12.28
N ASP A 30 -1.10 -14.00 -11.87
CA ASP A 30 -1.67 -15.01 -12.76
C ASP A 30 -3.03 -14.63 -13.36
N CYS A 31 -3.94 -14.09 -12.54
CA CYS A 31 -5.22 -13.58 -13.06
C CYS A 31 -5.06 -12.28 -13.85
N GLY A 32 -3.95 -11.54 -13.70
CA GLY A 32 -3.60 -10.37 -14.49
C GLY A 32 -2.61 -9.41 -13.81
N GLU A 33 -1.75 -8.78 -14.60
CA GLU A 33 -0.75 -7.81 -14.11
C GLU A 33 -1.21 -6.34 -14.17
N LYS A 34 -2.40 -6.07 -14.71
CA LYS A 34 -2.93 -4.72 -14.96
C LYS A 34 -4.35 -4.56 -14.40
N GLY A 35 -4.81 -3.34 -14.23
CA GLY A 35 -6.14 -3.03 -13.70
C GLY A 35 -6.21 -3.22 -12.18
N LEU A 36 -7.34 -3.69 -11.65
CA LEU A 36 -7.53 -3.85 -10.20
C LEU A 36 -6.47 -4.76 -9.56
N PHE A 37 -5.98 -5.76 -10.30
CA PHE A 37 -4.98 -6.72 -9.80
C PHE A 37 -3.62 -6.08 -9.48
N ALA A 38 -3.25 -5.00 -10.18
CA ALA A 38 -2.01 -4.26 -9.93
C ALA A 38 -2.03 -3.50 -8.58
N SER A 39 -3.19 -3.37 -7.95
CA SER A 39 -3.34 -2.76 -6.62
C SER A 39 -3.46 -3.79 -5.49
N LEU A 40 -3.30 -5.09 -5.78
CA LEU A 40 -3.26 -6.15 -4.78
C LEU A 40 -1.87 -6.25 -4.14
N TYR A 41 -1.52 -5.24 -3.34
CA TYR A 41 -0.17 -5.10 -2.77
C TYR A 41 0.26 -6.27 -1.89
N VAL A 42 -0.67 -6.99 -1.26
CA VAL A 42 -0.35 -8.18 -0.46
C VAL A 42 0.40 -9.24 -1.28
N TYR A 43 -0.09 -9.55 -2.49
CA TYR A 43 0.54 -10.55 -3.36
C TYR A 43 1.89 -10.09 -3.90
N GLN A 44 2.00 -8.80 -4.22
CA GLN A 44 3.25 -8.21 -4.67
C GLN A 44 4.31 -8.27 -3.56
N LEU A 45 3.95 -7.86 -2.34
CA LEU A 45 4.85 -7.87 -1.21
C LEU A 45 5.27 -9.30 -0.83
N GLN A 46 4.33 -10.25 -0.80
CA GLN A 46 4.66 -11.68 -0.60
C GLN A 46 5.66 -12.19 -1.63
N ASN A 47 5.53 -11.77 -2.89
CA ASN A 47 6.49 -12.16 -3.93
C ASN A 47 7.88 -11.53 -3.70
N PHE A 48 7.95 -10.26 -3.32
CA PHE A 48 9.23 -9.60 -3.03
C PHE A 48 9.93 -10.18 -1.79
N LEU A 49 9.17 -10.54 -0.75
CA LEU A 49 9.70 -11.12 0.48
C LEU A 49 10.35 -12.51 0.28
N GLN A 50 10.13 -13.18 -0.86
CA GLN A 50 10.86 -14.39 -1.21
C GLN A 50 12.34 -14.13 -1.55
N TYR A 51 12.68 -12.88 -1.91
CA TYR A 51 14.00 -12.51 -2.41
C TYR A 51 14.70 -11.47 -1.56
N PHE A 52 13.94 -10.66 -0.82
CA PHE A 52 14.45 -9.58 0.02
C PHE A 52 13.93 -9.73 1.45
N PRO A 53 14.78 -9.53 2.47
CA PRO A 53 14.35 -9.59 3.86
C PRO A 53 13.40 -8.43 4.21
N ALA A 54 12.48 -8.68 5.15
CA ALA A 54 11.44 -7.73 5.54
C ALA A 54 11.99 -6.38 6.06
N ASP A 55 13.18 -6.38 6.66
CA ASP A 55 13.85 -5.19 7.18
C ASP A 55 14.32 -4.19 6.10
N GLN A 56 14.31 -4.60 4.82
CA GLN A 56 14.55 -3.74 3.67
C GLN A 56 13.29 -3.05 3.14
N PHE A 57 12.12 -3.35 3.71
CA PHE A 57 10.86 -2.75 3.32
C PHE A 57 10.41 -1.70 4.32
N SER A 58 9.80 -0.66 3.79
CA SER A 58 9.06 0.31 4.58
C SER A 58 7.86 0.81 3.80
N VAL A 59 6.76 1.05 4.50
CA VAL A 59 5.52 1.59 3.92
C VAL A 59 5.32 3.02 4.39
N ILE A 60 5.19 3.94 3.45
CA ILE A 60 4.83 5.33 3.71
C ILE A 60 3.40 5.52 3.25
N PRO A 61 2.43 5.72 4.16
CA PRO A 61 1.06 6.04 3.77
C PRO A 61 1.02 7.31 2.90
N PHE A 62 0.20 7.29 1.85
CA PHE A 62 0.11 8.40 0.92
C PHE A 62 -0.37 9.70 1.58
N ASP A 63 -1.27 9.60 2.55
CA ASP A 63 -1.74 10.73 3.36
C ASP A 63 -0.63 11.36 4.20
N VAL A 64 0.29 10.56 4.75
CA VAL A 64 1.49 11.07 5.43
C VAL A 64 2.40 11.77 4.42
N TYR A 65 2.66 11.15 3.27
CA TYR A 65 3.45 11.76 2.21
C TYR A 65 2.89 13.11 1.74
N VAL A 66 1.57 13.26 1.62
CA VAL A 66 0.93 14.49 1.13
C VAL A 66 0.76 15.55 2.22
N ASN A 67 0.37 15.16 3.43
CA ASN A 67 0.01 16.12 4.49
C ASN A 67 1.17 16.39 5.47
N ASP A 68 2.17 15.51 5.52
CA ASP A 68 3.36 15.61 6.36
C ASP A 68 4.60 15.05 5.63
N ALA A 69 4.96 15.71 4.52
CA ALA A 69 6.13 15.35 3.72
C ALA A 69 7.42 15.31 4.54
N THR A 70 7.50 16.12 5.60
CA THR A 70 8.61 16.13 6.55
C THR A 70 8.71 14.79 7.29
N ALA A 71 7.63 14.26 7.85
CA ALA A 71 7.64 12.95 8.49
C ALA A 71 8.06 11.83 7.52
N ALA A 72 7.55 11.85 6.29
CA ALA A 72 7.94 10.88 5.27
C ALA A 72 9.44 10.91 4.94
N ILE A 73 10.02 12.11 4.82
CA ILE A 73 11.45 12.28 4.49
C ILE A 73 12.36 11.94 5.67
N ASN A 74 11.97 12.31 6.90
CA ASN A 74 12.66 11.90 8.13
C ASN A 74 12.76 10.38 8.19
N HIS A 75 11.65 9.71 7.90
CA HIS A 75 11.62 8.26 7.89
C HIS A 75 12.56 7.67 6.84
N LEU A 76 12.50 8.16 5.59
CA LEU A 76 13.40 7.72 4.53
C LEU A 76 14.87 7.93 4.90
N ALA A 77 15.22 9.07 5.49
CA ALA A 77 16.57 9.36 5.95
C ALA A 77 17.02 8.35 7.02
N ASN A 78 16.15 8.05 8.00
CA ASN A 78 16.43 7.08 9.05
C ASN A 78 16.67 5.67 8.52
N VAL A 79 15.82 5.17 7.62
CA VAL A 79 15.96 3.79 7.11
C VAL A 79 17.10 3.63 6.10
N THR A 80 17.47 4.70 5.39
CA THR A 80 18.60 4.68 4.44
C THR A 80 19.93 5.05 5.08
N GLY A 81 19.93 5.58 6.30
CA GLY A 81 21.11 6.16 6.95
C GLY A 81 21.57 7.47 6.31
N ALA A 82 20.71 8.15 5.56
CA ALA A 82 21.03 9.43 4.95
C ALA A 82 20.98 10.56 5.98
N LEU A 83 21.80 11.59 5.78
CA LEU A 83 21.74 12.82 6.55
C LEU A 83 20.69 13.75 5.91
N TRP A 84 19.68 14.14 6.68
CA TRP A 84 18.75 15.19 6.28
C TRP A 84 19.02 16.47 7.09
N ASP A 85 19.31 17.55 6.37
CA ASP A 85 19.66 18.87 6.93
C ASP A 85 18.43 19.78 7.19
N GLY A 86 17.24 19.20 7.31
CA GLY A 86 16.05 19.93 7.76
C GLY A 86 15.55 21.03 6.83
N MET A 87 15.76 20.91 5.51
CA MET A 87 15.10 21.80 4.54
C MET A 87 13.57 21.70 4.70
N ASP A 88 12.91 22.85 4.71
CA ASP A 88 11.45 22.94 4.73
C ASP A 88 10.93 22.49 3.36
N ILE A 89 10.23 21.35 3.32
CA ILE A 89 9.73 20.73 2.10
C ILE A 89 8.22 20.78 2.15
N THR A 90 7.62 21.48 1.19
CA THR A 90 6.18 21.46 1.00
C THR A 90 5.81 20.29 0.09
N ALA A 91 4.59 19.75 0.23
CA ALA A 91 4.08 18.74 -0.70
C ALA A 91 4.04 19.24 -2.17
N THR A 92 4.02 20.57 -2.35
CA THR A 92 4.12 21.23 -3.65
C THR A 92 5.50 21.04 -4.30
N ASP A 93 6.57 20.99 -3.50
CA ASP A 93 7.95 20.83 -3.98
C ASP A 93 8.22 19.41 -4.49
N VAL A 94 7.57 18.40 -3.89
CA VAL A 94 7.69 16.99 -4.30
C VAL A 94 6.73 16.64 -5.45
N ASN A 95 5.56 17.30 -5.51
CA ASN A 95 4.54 17.11 -6.55
C ASN A 95 4.51 18.26 -7.58
N THR A 96 5.68 18.79 -7.97
CA THR A 96 5.81 19.84 -9.01
C THR A 96 5.44 19.37 -10.41
N GLN A 97 5.16 18.07 -10.62
CA GLN A 97 4.56 17.57 -11.86
C GLN A 97 3.07 17.94 -11.91
N SER A 98 2.82 19.23 -12.15
CA SER A 98 1.66 19.78 -12.86
C SER A 98 0.35 19.01 -12.63
N GLY A 99 -0.21 19.14 -11.43
CA GLY A 99 -1.63 18.91 -11.22
C GLY A 99 -2.06 17.49 -10.86
N VAL A 100 -1.26 16.66 -10.19
CA VAL A 100 -1.79 15.42 -9.59
C VAL A 100 -2.68 15.72 -8.38
N VAL A 101 -2.22 16.57 -7.46
CA VAL A 101 -3.05 17.02 -6.32
C VAL A 101 -4.19 17.92 -6.81
N SER A 102 -3.90 18.81 -7.76
CA SER A 102 -4.94 19.63 -8.38
C SER A 102 -5.92 18.78 -9.17
N ARG A 103 -5.58 17.74 -9.95
CA ARG A 103 -6.57 16.90 -10.67
C ARG A 103 -7.34 15.95 -9.76
N LEU A 104 -6.81 15.57 -8.60
CA LEU A 104 -7.59 14.92 -7.54
C LEU A 104 -8.57 15.89 -6.86
N SER A 105 -8.28 17.19 -6.85
CA SER A 105 -9.15 18.25 -6.32
C SER A 105 -9.90 19.08 -7.37
N SER A 106 -9.66 18.83 -8.65
CA SER A 106 -10.15 19.54 -9.84
C SER A 106 -10.46 18.56 -10.97
N SER A 107 -10.85 17.33 -10.60
CA SER A 107 -11.98 16.75 -11.31
C SER A 107 -13.10 17.78 -11.15
N SER A 108 -13.30 18.57 -12.19
CA SER A 108 -14.61 19.13 -12.53
C SER A 108 -15.68 18.13 -12.11
N GLU A 109 -16.80 18.64 -11.62
CA GLU A 109 -17.97 17.91 -11.10
C GLU A 109 -18.56 16.83 -12.05
N GLU A 110 -17.87 16.42 -13.12
CA GLU A 110 -18.37 15.63 -14.25
C GLU A 110 -17.81 14.20 -14.40
N GLU A 111 -16.85 13.73 -13.59
CA GLU A 111 -16.44 12.29 -13.59
C GLU A 111 -16.35 11.69 -12.19
N SER A 112 -17.33 11.97 -11.32
CA SER A 112 -17.45 11.25 -10.05
C SER A 112 -17.82 9.78 -10.33
N VAL A 113 -16.97 8.85 -9.89
CA VAL A 113 -17.31 7.42 -9.82
C VAL A 113 -18.64 7.28 -9.08
N SER A 114 -19.58 6.49 -9.62
CA SER A 114 -20.86 6.29 -8.95
C SER A 114 -20.63 5.70 -7.54
N ALA A 115 -21.47 6.08 -6.57
CA ALA A 115 -21.35 5.56 -5.20
C ALA A 115 -21.41 4.02 -5.16
N GLU A 116 -22.16 3.41 -6.07
CA GLU A 116 -22.22 1.96 -6.24
C GLU A 116 -20.88 1.38 -6.71
N THR A 117 -20.27 1.96 -7.75
CA THR A 117 -18.95 1.53 -8.25
C THR A 117 -17.86 1.73 -7.21
N ALA A 118 -17.87 2.85 -6.49
CA ALA A 118 -16.95 3.10 -5.39
C ALA A 118 -17.07 2.04 -4.30
N LYS A 119 -18.31 1.67 -3.95
CA LYS A 119 -18.57 0.58 -2.99
C LYS A 119 -18.07 -0.77 -3.52
N LYS A 120 -18.33 -1.12 -4.78
CA LYS A 120 -17.83 -2.37 -5.40
C LYS A 120 -16.31 -2.47 -5.33
N ILE A 121 -15.60 -1.38 -5.63
CA ILE A 121 -14.14 -1.32 -5.53
C ILE A 121 -13.69 -1.50 -4.08
N SER A 122 -14.32 -0.80 -3.13
CA SER A 122 -14.00 -0.90 -1.71
C SER A 122 -14.20 -2.32 -1.18
N ASP A 123 -15.36 -2.92 -1.44
CA ASP A 123 -15.72 -4.27 -1.01
C ASP A 123 -14.77 -5.32 -1.63
N PHE A 124 -14.34 -5.11 -2.88
CA PHE A 124 -13.36 -5.98 -3.53
C PHE A 124 -12.00 -5.95 -2.83
N PHE A 125 -11.49 -4.76 -2.46
CA PHE A 125 -10.15 -4.63 -1.86
C PHE A 125 -10.11 -4.89 -0.35
N GLU A 126 -11.23 -4.74 0.37
CA GLU A 126 -11.31 -4.89 1.83
C GLU A 126 -10.59 -6.15 2.37
N PRO A 127 -10.88 -7.38 1.90
CA PRO A 127 -10.21 -8.57 2.41
C PRO A 127 -8.69 -8.54 2.15
N TYR A 128 -8.25 -8.07 0.99
CA TYR A 128 -6.82 -8.03 0.63
C TYR A 128 -6.06 -6.94 1.38
N ASN A 129 -6.72 -5.83 1.69
CA ASN A 129 -6.17 -4.80 2.58
C ASN A 129 -6.01 -5.35 3.99
N GLY A 130 -6.97 -6.13 4.48
CA GLY A 130 -6.85 -6.86 5.75
C GLY A 130 -5.61 -7.76 5.76
N MET A 131 -5.48 -8.62 4.75
CA MET A 131 -4.31 -9.50 4.60
C MET A 131 -2.99 -8.73 4.48
N LEU A 132 -2.98 -7.57 3.81
CA LEU A 132 -1.79 -6.73 3.72
C LEU A 132 -1.36 -6.21 5.10
N TYR A 133 -2.27 -5.69 5.90
CA TYR A 133 -1.94 -5.19 7.24
C TYR A 133 -1.49 -6.32 8.17
N GLU A 134 -2.07 -7.52 8.05
CA GLU A 134 -1.61 -8.70 8.77
C GLU A 134 -0.18 -9.07 8.36
N LEU A 135 0.11 -9.15 7.05
CA LEU A 135 1.44 -9.43 6.54
C LEU A 135 2.48 -8.40 7.03
N LEU A 136 2.17 -7.11 6.95
CA LEU A 136 3.06 -6.04 7.41
C LEU A 136 3.38 -6.18 8.90
N ARG A 137 2.39 -6.54 9.72
CA ARG A 137 2.58 -6.79 11.16
C ARG A 137 3.43 -8.04 11.40
N ASP A 138 3.10 -9.15 10.76
CA ASP A 138 3.73 -10.44 10.99
C ASP A 138 5.21 -10.43 10.55
N GLU A 139 5.52 -9.70 9.48
CA GLU A 139 6.88 -9.47 8.98
C GLU A 139 7.59 -8.30 9.66
N SER A 140 6.94 -7.62 10.61
CA SER A 140 7.47 -6.46 11.33
C SER A 140 7.94 -5.31 10.42
N ILE A 141 7.24 -5.12 9.29
CA ILE A 141 7.51 -4.04 8.33
C ILE A 141 6.94 -2.73 8.89
N HIS A 142 7.78 -1.71 8.97
CA HIS A 142 7.40 -0.43 9.54
C HIS A 142 6.44 0.37 8.63
N ILE A 143 5.43 0.98 9.23
CA ILE A 143 4.47 1.88 8.59
C ILE A 143 4.63 3.27 9.21
N VAL A 144 5.03 4.25 8.39
CA VAL A 144 5.29 5.62 8.86
C VAL A 144 4.02 6.27 9.40
N GLY A 145 4.15 6.98 10.52
CA GLY A 145 3.03 7.69 11.14
C GLY A 145 2.03 6.79 11.88
N ARG A 146 2.27 5.47 11.90
CA ARG A 146 1.58 4.51 12.79
C ARG A 146 2.59 3.86 13.74
N ASP A 147 3.19 4.68 14.58
CA ASP A 147 3.90 4.21 15.77
C ASP A 147 2.91 3.78 16.85
N ASP A 148 2.06 2.79 16.52
CA ASP A 148 1.28 2.12 17.53
C ASP A 148 2.19 1.07 18.17
N GLU A 149 2.51 1.26 19.45
CA GLU A 149 3.22 0.29 20.34
C GLU A 149 2.66 -1.14 20.28
N LYS A 150 1.50 -1.35 19.64
CA LYS A 150 0.82 -2.64 19.44
C LYS A 150 1.42 -3.52 18.32
N ASN A 151 2.28 -2.98 17.45
CA ASN A 151 2.89 -3.74 16.35
C ASN A 151 4.39 -4.01 16.54
N ARG A 152 4.97 -3.67 17.70
CA ARG A 152 6.36 -4.04 17.99
C ARG A 152 6.38 -5.54 18.38
N PRO A 153 7.07 -6.43 17.63
CA PRO A 153 7.33 -7.76 18.16
C PRO A 153 8.05 -7.58 19.51
N ALA A 154 7.59 -8.31 20.53
CA ALA A 154 8.24 -8.28 21.83
C ALA A 154 9.73 -8.55 21.64
N PRO A 155 10.64 -7.78 22.29
CA PRO A 155 12.06 -8.02 22.17
C PRO A 155 12.30 -9.48 22.55
N LYS A 156 12.90 -10.25 21.63
CA LYS A 156 13.35 -11.61 21.94
C LYS A 156 14.29 -11.49 23.12
N GLU A 157 13.85 -11.94 24.30
CA GLU A 157 14.72 -12.04 25.46
C GLU A 157 15.91 -12.90 25.03
N CYS A 158 17.10 -12.28 25.00
CA CYS A 158 18.34 -13.02 24.95
C CYS A 158 18.37 -13.88 26.21
N GLN A 159 17.94 -15.13 26.12
CA GLN A 159 18.19 -16.12 27.14
C GLN A 159 19.70 -16.25 27.26
N LEU A 160 20.26 -15.62 28.30
CA LEU A 160 21.62 -15.88 28.69
C LEU A 160 21.74 -17.38 28.98
N PRO A 161 22.73 -18.08 28.41
CA PRO A 161 22.91 -19.51 28.66
C PRO A 161 23.06 -19.70 30.18
N GLY A 162 22.21 -20.57 30.73
CA GLY A 162 22.11 -20.80 32.16
C GLY A 162 23.47 -21.12 32.76
N ASN A 163 23.90 -20.28 33.72
CA ASN A 163 24.94 -20.65 34.64
C ASN A 163 24.40 -21.73 35.56
N SER A 164 24.90 -22.95 35.34
CA SER A 164 24.76 -24.03 36.30
C SER A 164 25.56 -23.70 37.55
N VAL A 165 24.93 -23.78 38.72
CA VAL A 165 25.59 -24.00 40.00
C VAL A 165 24.91 -25.17 40.67
#